data_AF-A0A7S4T0E8-F1
#
_entry.id   AF-A0A7S4T0E8-F1
#
_cell.length_a   1.000
_cell.length_b   1.000
_cell.length_c   1.000
_cell.angle_alpha   90.00
_cell.angle_beta   90.00
_cell.angle_gamma   90.00
#
_symmetry.space_group_name_H-M   'P 1'
#
loop_
_entity.id
_entity.type
_entity.pdbx_description
1 polymer ?
#
loop_
_entity_poly.entity_id
_entity_poly.type
_entity_poly.pdbx_seq_one_letter_code
_entity_poly.pdbx_strand_id
1 'polypeptide(L)'
;GVMGLYNGFGVSVAGIIAYRGVQFGTFDTIMGLNPYKTDKGLMGAVSTFCSAQTAVLASALVTYPFDTVRRRLQMQSEKPKSEWLYKGTLDCTRVIAAQEGITGLYKGF
;
A
#
# COMPACT_ATOMS: atom_id res chain seq x y z
N GLY A 1 18.62 -9.84 -15.82
CA GLY A 1 18.69 -11.32 -15.62
C GLY A 1 17.64 -11.77 -14.62
N VAL A 2 17.38 -13.08 -14.51
CA VAL A 2 16.25 -13.67 -13.74
C VAL A 2 16.15 -13.17 -12.28
N MET A 3 17.27 -12.97 -11.58
CA MET A 3 17.27 -12.42 -10.22
C MET A 3 16.76 -10.98 -10.10
N GLY A 4 16.79 -10.20 -11.18
CA GLY A 4 16.22 -8.84 -11.21
C GLY A 4 14.70 -8.83 -11.13
N LEU A 5 14.02 -9.92 -11.51
CA LEU A 5 12.55 -10.05 -11.39
C LEU A 5 12.10 -10.17 -9.92
N TYR A 6 12.98 -10.67 -9.04
CA TYR A 6 12.67 -10.84 -7.62
C TYR A 6 13.03 -9.59 -6.79
N ASN A 7 13.67 -8.58 -7.38
CA ASN A 7 13.92 -7.31 -6.71
C ASN A 7 12.59 -6.62 -6.36
N GLY A 8 12.33 -6.47 -5.07
CA GLY A 8 11.08 -5.90 -4.56
C GLY A 8 10.00 -6.92 -4.19
N PHE A 9 10.24 -8.23 -4.33
CA PHE A 9 9.28 -9.26 -3.92
C PHE A 9 8.97 -9.19 -2.41
N GLY A 10 9.99 -9.01 -1.56
CA GLY A 10 9.79 -8.86 -0.11
C GLY A 10 8.91 -7.65 0.27
N VAL A 11 9.06 -6.52 -0.45
CA VAL A 11 8.21 -5.34 -0.27
C VAL A 11 6.78 -5.61 -0.70
N SER A 12 6.62 -6.39 -1.76
CA SER A 12 5.32 -6.77 -2.28
C SER A 12 4.56 -7.62 -1.27
N VAL A 13 5.22 -8.60 -0.65
CA VAL A 13 4.62 -9.44 0.40
C VAL A 13 4.25 -8.60 1.62
N ALA A 14 5.18 -7.76 2.11
CA ALA A 14 4.91 -6.88 3.25
C ALA A 14 3.75 -5.90 2.97
N GLY A 15 3.70 -5.33 1.76
CA GLY A 15 2.63 -4.44 1.32
C GLY A 15 1.27 -5.12 1.28
N ILE A 16 1.18 -6.37 0.78
CA ILE A 16 -0.08 -7.13 0.75
C ILE A 16 -0.56 -7.47 2.16
N ILE A 17 0.34 -7.86 3.06
CA ILE A 17 0.00 -8.15 4.45
C ILE A 17 -0.53 -6.90 5.14
N ALA A 18 0.17 -5.76 4.98
CA ALA A 18 -0.26 -4.48 5.53
C ALA A 18 -1.62 -4.04 4.96
N TYR A 19 -1.80 -4.14 3.63
CA TYR A 19 -3.05 -3.80 2.96
C TYR A 19 -4.22 -4.61 3.50
N ARG A 20 -4.10 -5.95 3.56
CA ARG A 20 -5.17 -6.82 4.05
C ARG A 20 -5.43 -6.64 5.54
N GLY A 21 -4.38 -6.47 6.34
CA GLY A 21 -4.50 -6.22 7.78
C GLY A 21 -5.28 -4.94 8.08
N VAL A 22 -4.92 -3.84 7.41
CA VAL A 22 -5.61 -2.54 7.58
C VAL A 22 -7.02 -2.59 6.98
N GLN A 23 -7.20 -3.27 5.85
CA GLN A 23 -8.51 -3.36 5.18
C GLN A 23 -9.53 -4.08 6.06
N PHE A 24 -9.20 -5.28 6.54
CA PHE A 24 -10.11 -6.04 7.40
C PHE A 24 -10.27 -5.37 8.76
N GLY A 25 -9.19 -4.89 9.38
CA GLY A 25 -9.29 -4.21 10.68
C GLY A 25 -10.15 -2.93 10.63
N THR A 26 -9.96 -2.09 9.61
CA THR A 26 -10.74 -0.85 9.46
C THR A 26 -12.19 -1.17 9.09
N PHE A 27 -12.42 -2.15 8.21
CA PHE A 27 -13.76 -2.56 7.84
C PHE A 27 -14.54 -3.14 9.03
N ASP A 28 -13.93 -4.04 9.81
CA ASP A 28 -14.56 -4.64 10.98
C ASP A 28 -14.87 -3.59 12.06
N THR A 29 -13.99 -2.61 12.23
CA THR A 29 -14.23 -1.49 13.16
C THR A 29 -15.42 -0.64 12.71
N ILE A 30 -15.49 -0.26 11.44
CA ILE A 30 -16.58 0.55 10.91
C ILE A 30 -17.91 -0.21 10.96
N MET A 31 -17.91 -1.49 10.56
CA MET A 31 -19.10 -2.35 10.63
C MET A 31 -19.53 -2.67 12.06
N GLY A 32 -18.59 -2.73 13.00
CA GLY A 32 -18.87 -2.90 14.43
C GLY A 32 -19.56 -1.70 15.07
N LEU A 33 -19.27 -0.49 14.56
CA LEU A 33 -19.89 0.76 15.01
C LEU A 33 -21.16 1.13 14.22
N ASN A 34 -21.48 0.39 13.16
CA ASN A 34 -22.58 0.71 12.27
C ASN A 34 -23.93 0.22 12.83
N PRO A 35 -24.88 1.12 13.16
CA PRO A 35 -26.20 0.74 13.66
C PRO A 35 -27.08 0.04 12.60
N TYR A 36 -26.77 0.18 11.32
CA TYR A 36 -27.51 -0.42 10.20
C TYR A 36 -26.98 -1.80 9.77
N LYS A 37 -26.07 -2.40 10.55
CA LYS A 37 -25.48 -3.73 10.31
C LYS A 37 -26.52 -4.82 10.00
N THR A 38 -27.70 -4.73 10.60
CA THR A 38 -28.73 -5.77 10.55
C THR A 38 -29.82 -5.52 9.50
N ASP A 39 -29.80 -4.34 8.86
CA ASP A 39 -30.77 -3.98 7.84
C ASP A 39 -30.42 -4.66 6.51
N LYS A 40 -31.30 -5.53 6.01
CA LYS A 40 -31.13 -6.18 4.69
C LYS A 40 -31.70 -5.36 3.53
N GLY A 41 -32.25 -4.17 3.82
CA GLY A 41 -32.77 -3.25 2.83
C GLY A 41 -31.67 -2.46 2.10
N LEU A 42 -32.09 -1.56 1.20
CA LEU A 42 -31.19 -0.67 0.47
C LEU A 42 -30.24 0.11 1.39
N MET A 43 -30.71 0.46 2.60
CA MET A 43 -29.92 1.24 3.54
C MET A 43 -28.76 0.48 4.18
N GLY A 44 -28.92 -0.81 4.48
CA GLY A 44 -27.80 -1.63 4.92
C GLY A 44 -26.80 -1.90 3.79
N ALA A 45 -27.26 -2.03 2.55
CA ALA A 45 -26.39 -2.18 1.38
C ALA A 45 -25.54 -0.92 1.14
N VAL A 46 -26.15 0.27 1.16
CA VAL A 46 -25.44 1.55 1.01
C VAL A 46 -24.46 1.77 2.17
N SER A 47 -24.89 1.48 3.40
CA SER A 47 -24.04 1.65 4.58
C SER A 47 -22.82 0.71 4.57
N THR A 48 -23.01 -0.55 4.18
CA THR A 48 -21.91 -1.52 4.00
C THR A 48 -20.98 -1.10 2.86
N PHE A 49 -21.53 -0.59 1.75
CA PHE A 49 -20.74 -0.10 0.63
C PHE A 49 -19.86 1.10 1.03
N CYS A 50 -20.42 2.12 1.70
CA CYS A 50 -19.66 3.25 2.20
C CYS A 50 -18.56 2.80 3.17
N SER A 51 -18.88 1.89 4.08
CA SER A 51 -17.92 1.31 5.04
C SER A 51 -16.77 0.59 4.34
N ALA A 52 -17.07 -0.20 3.30
CA ALA A 52 -16.08 -0.87 2.48
C ALA A 52 -15.17 0.12 1.76
N GLN A 53 -15.74 1.18 1.17
CA GLN A 53 -14.96 2.20 0.47
C GLN A 53 -14.03 2.97 1.42
N THR A 54 -14.50 3.34 2.61
CA THR A 54 -13.65 4.00 3.61
C THR A 54 -12.50 3.09 4.06
N ALA A 55 -12.77 1.80 4.28
CA ALA A 55 -11.72 0.85 4.64
C ALA A 55 -10.67 0.67 3.52
N VAL A 56 -11.11 0.64 2.27
CA VAL A 56 -10.20 0.57 1.11
C VAL A 56 -9.35 1.82 0.99
N LEU A 57 -9.93 3.01 1.16
CA LEU A 57 -9.19 4.29 1.13
C LEU A 57 -8.15 4.38 2.25
N ALA A 58 -8.52 4.00 3.47
CA ALA A 58 -7.59 3.97 4.60
C ALA A 58 -6.43 2.99 4.35
N SER A 59 -6.74 1.81 3.80
CA SER A 59 -5.73 0.80 3.46
C SER A 59 -4.80 1.27 2.34
N ALA A 60 -5.34 1.98 1.35
CA ALA A 60 -4.56 2.57 0.27
C ALA A 60 -3.56 3.59 0.81
N LEU A 61 -3.97 4.48 1.73
CA LEU A 61 -3.09 5.48 2.36
C LEU A 61 -1.91 4.85 3.12
N VAL A 62 -2.13 3.73 3.81
CA VAL A 62 -1.07 3.02 4.55
C VAL A 62 -0.16 2.24 3.61
N THR A 63 -0.71 1.68 2.53
CA THR A 63 0.04 0.82 1.60
C THR A 63 0.82 1.64 0.57
N TYR A 64 0.40 2.88 0.29
CA TYR A 64 0.97 3.74 -0.74
C TYR A 64 2.51 3.89 -0.66
N PRO A 65 3.12 4.11 0.52
CA PRO A 65 4.58 4.17 0.64
C PRO A 65 5.28 2.87 0.20
N PHE A 66 4.69 1.71 0.48
CA PHE A 66 5.23 0.42 0.08
C PHE A 66 5.14 0.23 -1.44
N ASP A 67 4.05 0.66 -2.06
CA ASP A 67 3.88 0.63 -3.51
C ASP A 67 4.87 1.57 -4.23
N THR A 68 5.10 2.77 -3.69
CA THR A 68 6.11 3.70 -4.22
C THR A 68 7.50 3.08 -4.19
N VAL A 69 7.91 2.51 -3.05
CA VAL A 69 9.23 1.84 -2.91
C VAL A 69 9.35 0.66 -3.87
N ARG A 70 8.32 -0.19 -3.94
CA ARG A 70 8.27 -1.32 -4.89
C ARG A 70 8.45 -0.85 -6.32
N ARG A 71 7.68 0.16 -6.75
CA ARG A 71 7.73 0.68 -8.12
C ARG A 71 9.11 1.24 -8.46
N ARG A 72 9.74 1.99 -7.55
CA ARG A 72 11.11 2.52 -7.77
C ARG A 72 12.16 1.41 -7.88
N LEU A 73 12.08 0.37 -7.05
CA LEU A 73 12.98 -0.78 -7.13
C LEU A 73 12.81 -1.58 -8.44
N GLN A 74 11.58 -1.72 -8.91
CA GLN A 74 11.29 -2.38 -10.19
C GLN A 74 11.83 -1.55 -11.37
N MET A 75 11.55 -0.25 -11.41
CA MET A 75 12.06 0.66 -12.45
C MET A 75 13.60 0.71 -12.47
N GLN A 76 14.26 0.63 -11.31
CA GLN A 76 15.73 0.55 -11.26
C GLN A 76 16.24 -0.79 -11.82
N SER A 77 15.51 -1.88 -11.60
CA SER A 77 15.93 -3.21 -12.05
C SER A 77 15.91 -3.36 -13.58
N GLU A 78 15.22 -2.46 -14.28
CA GLU A 78 15.26 -2.32 -15.75
C GLU A 78 16.56 -1.65 -16.24
N LYS A 79 17.24 -0.86 -15.38
CA LYS A 79 18.48 -0.17 -15.71
C LYS A 79 19.71 -1.08 -15.53
N PRO A 80 20.83 -0.81 -16.25
CA PRO A 80 22.08 -1.51 -16.03
C PRO A 80 22.56 -1.38 -14.57
N LYS A 81 23.19 -2.43 -14.04
CA LYS A 81 23.63 -2.49 -12.62
C LYS A 81 24.55 -1.34 -12.21
N SER A 82 25.25 -0.72 -13.16
CA SER A 82 26.10 0.45 -12.93
C SER A 82 25.33 1.72 -12.56
N GLU A 83 24.03 1.79 -12.88
CA GLU A 83 23.15 2.94 -12.62
C GLU A 83 22.17 2.70 -11.46
N TRP A 84 22.40 1.66 -10.67
CA TRP A 84 21.54 1.33 -9.54
C TRP A 84 21.73 2.33 -8.38
N LEU A 85 20.68 3.04 -8.02
CA LEU A 85 20.64 4.03 -6.94
C LEU A 85 20.37 3.40 -5.56
N TYR A 86 19.69 2.25 -5.53
CA TYR A 86 19.20 1.60 -4.32
C TYR A 86 19.78 0.18 -4.20
N LYS A 87 20.30 -0.18 -3.03
CA LYS A 87 20.83 -1.54 -2.77
C LYS A 87 19.76 -2.53 -2.32
N GLY A 88 18.59 -2.03 -1.91
CA GLY A 88 17.46 -2.84 -1.47
C GLY A 88 16.31 -1.98 -0.94
N THR A 89 15.32 -2.63 -0.35
CA THR A 89 14.10 -1.97 0.16
C THR A 89 14.37 -0.88 1.18
N LEU A 90 15.03 -1.23 2.28
CA LEU A 90 15.27 -0.29 3.39
C LEU A 90 16.13 0.90 2.95
N ASP A 91 17.09 0.63 2.07
CA ASP A 91 17.95 1.65 1.48
C ASP A 91 17.14 2.59 0.58
N CYS A 92 16.25 2.04 -0.26
CA CYS A 92 15.35 2.84 -1.09
C CYS A 92 14.43 3.74 -0.26
N THR A 93 13.80 3.21 0.79
CA THR A 93 12.93 4.01 1.67
C THR A 93 13.72 5.12 2.37
N ARG A 94 14.94 4.83 2.83
CA ARG A 94 15.81 5.81 3.49
C ARG A 94 16.27 6.91 2.53
N VAL A 95 16.68 6.55 1.31
CA VAL A 95 17.12 7.51 0.29
C VAL A 95 15.96 8.40 -0.13
N ILE A 96 14.76 7.84 -0.34
CA ILE A 96 13.56 8.64 -0.66
C ILE A 96 13.23 9.60 0.48
N ALA A 97 13.21 9.11 1.73
CA ALA A 97 12.91 9.95 2.89
C ALA A 97 13.95 11.08 3.08
N ALA A 98 15.23 10.80 2.80
CA ALA A 98 16.30 11.79 2.93
C ALA A 98 16.34 12.82 1.78
N GLN A 99 16.00 12.42 0.54
CA GLN A 99 16.10 13.27 -0.64
C GLN A 99 14.79 14.01 -0.96
N GLU A 100 13.65 13.35 -0.81
CA GLU A 100 12.34 13.87 -1.22
C GLU A 100 11.39 14.10 -0.03
N GLY A 101 11.78 13.69 1.18
CA GLY A 101 10.95 13.78 2.38
C GLY A 101 9.80 12.77 2.40
N ILE A 102 8.95 12.86 3.42
CA ILE A 102 7.78 11.99 3.61
C ILE A 102 6.78 12.18 2.45
N THR A 103 6.69 13.38 1.89
CA THR A 103 5.85 13.68 0.72
C THR A 103 6.31 12.95 -0.55
N GLY A 104 7.60 12.62 -0.66
CA GLY A 104 8.14 11.80 -1.74
C GLY A 104 7.57 10.38 -1.80
N LEU A 105 7.13 9.83 -0.67
CA LEU A 105 6.49 8.50 -0.60
C LEU A 105 5.03 8.51 -1.09
N TYR A 106 4.39 9.68 -1.08
CA TYR A 106 3.01 9.90 -1.51
C TYR A 106 2.90 10.59 -2.87
N LYS A 107 4.02 10.87 -3.56
CA LYS A 107 3.99 11.44 -4.90
C LYS A 107 3.26 10.50 -5.86
N GLY A 108 2.06 10.91 -6.27
CA GLY A 108 1.19 10.17 -7.18
C GLY A 108 -0.17 9.75 -6.60
N PHE A 109 -0.41 9.99 -5.30
CA PHE A 109 -1.75 9.85 -4.71
C PHE A 109 -2.71 10.89 -5.30
#